data_AF-A0A453KMJ9-F1
#
_entry.id   AF-A0A453KMJ9-F1
#
_cell.length_a   1.000
_cell.length_b   1.000
_cell.length_c   1.000
_cell.angle_alpha   90.00
_cell.angle_beta   90.00
_cell.angle_gamma   90.00
#
_symmetry.space_group_name_H-M   'P 1'
#
loop_
_entity.id
_entity.type
_entity.pdbx_description
1 polymer ?
#
loop_
_entity_poly.entity_id
_entity_poly.type
_entity_poly.pdbx_seq_one_letter_code
_entity_poly.pdbx_strand_id
1 'polypeptide(L)'
;RAKALGMGVEWLEDGGVKTILGPRTLTRVFPGRKGRRMWFNTLVGMHGKELSSATVADGAEIPASFVQRCEEIIEEESIQFRWRKGDIVILDNLATLHGRRPSLPPRRVLVATCK
;
A
#
# COMPACT_ATOMS: atom_id res chain seq x y z
N ARG A 1 -5.58 -20.39 5.69
CA ARG A 1 -5.56 -18.96 6.09
C ARG A 1 -5.97 -18.02 4.95
N ALA A 2 -5.35 -18.06 3.77
CA ALA A 2 -5.68 -17.15 2.64
C ALA A 2 -7.16 -17.17 2.21
N LYS A 3 -7.77 -18.35 2.03
CA LYS A 3 -9.21 -18.48 1.72
C LYS A 3 -10.11 -17.85 2.80
N ALA A 4 -9.76 -17.98 4.08
CA ALA A 4 -10.49 -17.35 5.19
C ALA A 4 -10.38 -15.82 5.20
N LEU A 5 -9.37 -15.26 4.50
CA LEU A 5 -9.21 -13.82 4.26
C LEU A 5 -9.88 -13.36 2.96
N GLY A 6 -10.64 -14.24 2.28
CA GLY A 6 -11.32 -13.94 1.02
C GLY A 6 -10.39 -13.88 -0.20
N MET A 7 -9.22 -14.53 -0.15
CA MET A 7 -8.29 -14.60 -1.27
C MET A 7 -8.49 -15.88 -2.07
N GLY A 8 -8.48 -15.77 -3.40
CA GLY A 8 -8.25 -16.88 -4.31
C GLY A 8 -6.84 -17.43 -4.13
N VAL A 9 -6.66 -18.72 -4.42
CA VAL A 9 -5.38 -19.42 -4.25
C VAL A 9 -5.17 -20.35 -5.43
N GLU A 10 -3.99 -20.25 -6.04
CA GLU A 10 -3.51 -21.08 -7.14
C GLU A 10 -2.14 -21.66 -6.74
N TRP A 11 -1.99 -22.98 -6.80
CA TRP A 11 -0.71 -23.65 -6.58
C TRP A 11 0.08 -23.65 -7.88
N LEU A 12 1.36 -23.34 -7.78
CA LEU A 12 2.29 -23.30 -8.91
C LEU A 12 3.04 -24.65 -9.02
N GLU A 13 3.56 -24.95 -10.21
CA GLU A 13 4.26 -26.22 -10.49
C GLU A 13 5.54 -26.39 -9.65
N ASP A 14 6.18 -25.28 -9.28
CA ASP A 14 7.38 -25.24 -8.43
C ASP A 14 7.06 -25.43 -6.93
N GLY A 15 5.80 -25.67 -6.57
CA GLY A 15 5.33 -25.76 -5.19
C GLY A 15 5.08 -24.39 -4.54
N GLY A 16 5.25 -23.29 -5.28
CA GLY A 16 4.87 -21.94 -4.88
C GLY A 16 3.35 -21.75 -4.85
N VAL A 17 2.92 -20.59 -4.35
CA VAL A 17 1.50 -20.23 -4.29
C VAL A 17 1.29 -18.81 -4.77
N LYS A 18 0.31 -18.64 -5.66
CA LYS A 18 -0.20 -17.34 -6.07
C LYS A 18 -1.52 -17.08 -5.36
N THR A 19 -1.61 -15.95 -4.67
CA THR A 19 -2.84 -15.49 -4.03
C THR A 19 -3.48 -14.38 -4.85
N ILE A 20 -4.77 -14.51 -5.12
CA ILE A 20 -5.53 -13.55 -5.91
C ILE A 20 -6.47 -12.80 -4.98
N LEU A 21 -6.40 -11.47 -5.00
CA LEU A 21 -7.23 -10.61 -4.16
C LEU A 21 -7.97 -9.60 -5.02
N GLY A 22 -9.30 -9.66 -5.06
CA GLY A 22 -10.09 -8.68 -5.79
C GLY A 22 -11.44 -9.20 -6.27
N PRO A 23 -12.22 -8.35 -6.97
CA PRO A 23 -11.90 -6.95 -7.24
C PRO A 23 -11.97 -6.07 -5.98
N ARG A 24 -11.14 -5.03 -5.91
CA ARG A 24 -11.17 -4.04 -4.81
C ARG A 24 -11.17 -2.62 -5.37
N THR A 25 -11.86 -1.73 -4.66
CA THR A 25 -11.81 -0.30 -4.97
C THR A 25 -10.49 0.30 -4.49
N LEU A 26 -9.94 1.25 -5.26
CA LEU A 26 -8.73 1.99 -4.87
C LEU A 26 -8.99 2.90 -3.66
N THR A 27 -10.22 3.37 -3.52
CA THR A 27 -10.61 4.24 -2.41
C THR A 27 -11.62 3.56 -1.50
N ARG A 28 -11.59 3.96 -0.22
CA ARG A 28 -12.52 3.48 0.80
C ARG A 28 -13.00 4.63 1.66
N VAL A 29 -14.27 4.57 2.06
CA VAL A 29 -14.83 5.45 3.11
C VAL A 29 -14.84 4.67 4.41
N PHE A 30 -14.25 5.25 5.46
CA PHE A 30 -14.24 4.66 6.80
C PHE A 30 -15.29 5.35 7.71
N PRO A 31 -15.89 4.61 8.67
CA PRO A 31 -16.75 5.21 9.68
C PRO A 31 -16.08 6.39 10.39
N GLY A 32 -16.85 7.42 10.73
CA GLY A 32 -16.33 8.63 11.38
C GLY A 32 -15.61 9.61 10.44
N ARG A 33 -15.48 9.31 9.14
CA ARG A 33 -14.78 10.19 8.16
C ARG A 33 -15.68 11.10 7.35
N LYS A 34 -16.93 11.30 7.78
CA LYS A 34 -17.89 12.22 7.10
C LYS A 34 -17.96 12.01 5.58
N GLY A 35 -17.90 10.76 5.12
CA GLY A 35 -17.95 10.42 3.69
C GLY A 35 -16.63 10.62 2.91
N ARG A 36 -15.54 11.05 3.53
CA ARG A 36 -14.25 11.26 2.85
C ARG A 36 -13.69 9.93 2.33
N ARG A 37 -13.37 9.90 1.04
CA ARG A 37 -12.68 8.78 0.39
C ARG A 37 -11.18 8.85 0.68
N MET A 38 -10.63 7.76 1.18
CA MET A 38 -9.20 7.61 1.45
C MET A 38 -8.58 6.69 0.40
N TRP A 39 -7.39 7.03 -0.08
CA TRP A 39 -6.58 6.16 -0.94
C TRP A 39 -5.97 5.04 -0.09
N PHE A 40 -6.66 3.89 -0.04
CA PHE A 40 -6.32 2.79 0.85
C PHE A 40 -6.02 1.53 0.03
N ASN A 41 -4.91 1.57 -0.70
CA ASN A 41 -4.44 0.49 -1.56
C ASN A 41 -2.91 0.55 -1.71
N THR A 42 -2.34 -0.42 -2.42
CA THR A 42 -0.90 -0.60 -2.62
C THR A 42 -0.48 -0.49 -4.09
N LEU A 43 -1.33 0.05 -4.96
CA LEU A 43 -1.14 0.05 -6.42
C LEU A 43 0.24 0.58 -6.84
N VAL A 44 0.59 1.79 -6.41
CA VAL A 44 1.87 2.43 -6.78
C VAL A 44 3.07 1.57 -6.36
N GLY A 45 3.02 0.99 -5.16
CA GLY A 45 4.09 0.12 -4.66
C GLY A 45 4.12 -1.28 -5.28
N MET A 46 3.11 -1.68 -6.05
CA MET A 46 2.98 -3.02 -6.67
C MET A 46 3.15 -2.99 -8.19
N HIS A 47 2.88 -1.86 -8.84
CA HIS A 47 2.94 -1.76 -10.29
C HIS A 47 4.33 -2.13 -10.83
N GLY A 48 4.35 -2.95 -11.89
CA GLY A 48 5.57 -3.43 -12.53
C GLY A 48 6.37 -4.47 -11.73
N LYS A 49 5.87 -4.96 -10.58
CA LYS A 49 6.53 -6.02 -9.81
C LYS A 49 6.06 -7.40 -10.24
N GLU A 50 7.01 -8.32 -10.45
CA GLU A 50 6.74 -9.70 -10.84
C GLU A 50 5.95 -10.48 -9.77
N LEU A 51 6.34 -10.34 -8.49
CA LEU A 51 5.76 -11.14 -7.40
C LEU A 51 4.43 -10.58 -6.85
N SER A 52 4.09 -9.33 -7.15
CA SER A 52 2.94 -8.65 -6.56
C SER A 52 2.46 -7.54 -7.48
N SER A 53 1.55 -7.88 -8.39
CA SER A 53 0.99 -6.99 -9.40
C SER A 53 -0.53 -6.82 -9.25
N ALA A 54 -1.11 -5.91 -10.03
CA ALA A 54 -2.54 -5.67 -10.08
C ALA A 54 -2.98 -5.32 -11.50
N THR A 55 -4.18 -5.75 -11.87
CA THR A 55 -4.87 -5.38 -13.11
C THR A 55 -6.15 -4.61 -12.79
N VAL A 56 -6.74 -3.99 -13.80
CA VAL A 56 -8.12 -3.51 -13.73
C VAL A 56 -9.06 -4.70 -13.50
N ALA A 57 -10.24 -4.46 -12.94
CA ALA A 57 -11.20 -5.51 -12.57
C ALA A 57 -11.68 -6.36 -13.75
N ASP A 58 -11.61 -5.83 -14.98
CA ASP A 58 -11.90 -6.52 -16.23
C ASP A 58 -10.69 -7.30 -16.78
N GLY A 59 -9.55 -7.26 -16.10
CA GLY A 59 -8.31 -7.91 -16.51
C GLY A 59 -7.38 -7.04 -17.37
N ALA A 60 -7.79 -5.82 -17.75
CA ALA A 60 -6.93 -4.93 -18.51
C ALA A 60 -5.71 -4.48 -17.68
N GLU A 61 -4.60 -4.23 -18.37
CA GLU A 61 -3.40 -3.66 -17.74
C GLU A 61 -3.68 -2.26 -17.21
N ILE A 62 -3.07 -1.93 -16.07
CA ILE A 62 -3.17 -0.59 -15.50
C ILE A 62 -2.19 0.32 -16.24
N PRO A 63 -2.63 1.45 -16.81
CA PRO A 63 -1.73 2.33 -17.55
C PRO A 63 -0.58 2.86 -16.69
N ALA A 64 0.66 2.71 -17.16
CA ALA A 64 1.83 3.18 -16.44
C ALA A 64 1.78 4.70 -16.14
N SER A 65 1.24 5.50 -17.06
CA SER A 65 1.05 6.95 -16.89
C SER A 65 0.10 7.29 -15.75
N PHE A 66 -0.93 6.46 -15.51
CA PHE A 66 -1.83 6.63 -14.37
C PHE A 66 -1.10 6.41 -13.05
N VAL A 67 -0.32 5.33 -12.96
CA VAL A 67 0.46 5.00 -11.77
C VAL A 67 1.53 6.06 -11.50
N GLN A 68 2.22 6.52 -12.54
CA GLN A 68 3.21 7.59 -12.46
C GLN A 68 2.58 8.87 -11.89
N ARG A 69 1.40 9.28 -12.38
CA ARG A 69 0.74 10.47 -11.83
C ARG A 69 0.33 10.29 -10.37
N CYS A 70 -0.09 9.09 -9.97
CA CYS A 70 -0.35 8.81 -8.55
C CYS A 70 0.92 8.89 -7.69
N GLU A 71 2.06 8.40 -8.19
CA GLU A 71 3.34 8.49 -7.51
C GLU A 71 3.78 9.94 -7.32
N GLU A 72 3.67 10.77 -8.36
CA GLU A 72 3.96 12.21 -8.30
C GLU A 72 3.12 12.91 -7.23
N ILE A 73 1.81 12.66 -7.18
CA ILE A 73 0.92 13.24 -6.15
C ILE A 73 1.35 12.78 -4.76
N ILE A 74 1.68 11.50 -4.58
CA ILE A 74 2.16 11.00 -3.30
C ILE A 74 3.44 11.72 -2.88
N GLU A 75 4.38 11.94 -3.80
CA GLU A 75 5.63 12.64 -3.53
C GLU A 75 5.40 14.13 -3.22
N GLU A 76 4.58 14.83 -4.02
CA GLU A 76 4.21 16.23 -3.87
C GLU A 76 3.55 16.50 -2.50
N GLU A 77 2.65 15.62 -2.06
CA GLU A 77 1.88 15.76 -0.82
C GLU A 77 2.60 15.15 0.40
N SER A 78 3.75 14.49 0.22
CA SER A 78 4.47 13.82 1.30
C SER A 78 5.27 14.79 2.15
N ILE A 79 5.09 14.69 3.48
CA ILE A 79 5.92 15.41 4.45
C ILE A 79 7.20 14.63 4.73
N GLN A 80 8.35 15.22 4.40
CA GLN A 80 9.67 14.65 4.72
C GLN A 80 10.03 14.89 6.19
N PHE A 81 9.65 13.95 7.06
CA PHE A 81 9.94 14.04 8.48
C PHE A 81 11.38 13.62 8.82
N ARG A 82 12.18 14.55 9.33
CA ARG A 82 13.55 14.29 9.77
C ARG A 82 13.58 13.84 11.23
N TRP A 83 13.74 12.53 11.43
CA TRP A 83 13.85 11.90 12.74
C TRP A 83 14.98 12.48 13.62
N ARG A 84 14.66 12.66 14.89
CA ARG A 84 15.59 12.88 16.00
C ARG A 84 15.33 11.83 17.08
N LYS A 85 16.36 11.51 17.86
CA LYS A 85 16.23 10.56 18.98
C LYS A 85 15.22 11.12 19.99
N GLY A 86 14.22 10.30 20.33
CA GLY A 86 13.15 10.68 21.25
C GLY A 86 11.87 11.14 20.57
N ASP A 87 11.89 11.39 19.26
CA ASP A 87 10.68 11.73 18.51
C ASP A 87 9.67 10.58 18.53
N ILE A 88 8.40 10.93 18.66
CA ILE A 88 7.26 10.03 18.51
C ILE A 88 6.36 10.62 17.43
N VAL A 89 6.10 9.81 16.40
CA VAL A 89 5.13 10.14 15.35
C VAL A 89 3.93 9.22 15.51
N ILE A 90 2.75 9.81 15.64
CA ILE A 90 1.48 9.07 15.67
C ILE A 90 0.80 9.27 14.31
N LEU A 91 0.52 8.17 13.63
CA LEU A 91 -0.13 8.18 12.33
C LEU A 91 -1.50 7.52 12.43
N ASP A 92 -2.47 8.15 11.77
CA ASP A 92 -3.76 7.56 11.54
C ASP A 92 -3.70 6.67 10.29
N ASN A 93 -3.56 5.36 10.51
CA ASN A 93 -3.32 4.40 9.43
C ASN A 93 -4.45 4.35 8.38
N LEU A 94 -5.65 4.85 8.70
CA LEU A 94 -6.77 4.91 7.75
C LEU A 94 -6.71 6.12 6.82
N ALA A 95 -5.90 7.12 7.14
CA ALA A 95 -5.82 8.40 6.44
C ALA A 95 -4.41 8.74 5.94
N THR A 96 -3.38 7.99 6.33
CA THR A 96 -1.99 8.31 6.03
C THR A 96 -1.25 7.13 5.42
N LEU A 97 -0.68 7.35 4.24
CA LEU A 97 0.37 6.50 3.68
C LEU A 97 1.70 6.88 4.33
N HIS A 98 2.58 5.90 4.54
CA HIS A 98 3.93 6.16 5.03
C HIS A 98 4.95 5.35 4.23
N GLY A 99 6.11 5.97 4.03
CA GLY A 99 7.22 5.39 3.29
C GLY A 99 8.55 5.67 3.99
N ARG A 100 9.64 5.25 3.36
CA ARG A 100 10.99 5.44 3.91
C ARG A 100 11.96 5.83 2.81
N ARG A 101 12.67 6.93 3.01
CA ARG A 101 13.83 7.29 2.19
C ARG A 101 15.03 6.36 2.47
N PRO A 102 15.90 6.11 1.47
CA PRO A 102 17.20 5.50 1.71
C PRO A 102 17.98 6.24 2.82
N SER A 103 18.77 5.49 3.61
CA SER A 103 19.53 6.02 4.73
C SER A 103 20.70 5.11 5.07
N LEU A 104 21.82 5.69 5.52
CA LEU A 104 22.96 4.93 5.99
C LEU A 104 22.78 4.49 7.46
N PRO A 105 23.31 3.33 7.86
CA PRO A 105 23.36 2.94 9.27
C PRO A 105 24.33 3.82 10.09
N PRO A 106 24.13 3.96 11.41
CA PRO A 106 23.08 3.34 12.21
C PRO A 106 21.73 4.09 12.13
N ARG A 107 20.63 3.36 11.90
CA ARG A 107 19.26 3.88 11.97
C ARG A 107 18.35 2.86 12.65
N ARG A 108 17.68 3.26 13.74
CA ARG A 108 16.71 2.42 14.46
C ARG A 108 15.43 3.21 14.72
N VAL A 109 14.31 2.68 14.24
CA VAL A 109 12.95 3.20 14.48
C VAL A 109 12.12 2.05 15.02
N LEU A 110 11.36 2.29 16.08
CA LEU A 110 10.45 1.30 16.69
C LEU A 110 9.02 1.64 16.29
N VAL A 111 8.15 0.62 16.24
CA VAL A 111 6.75 0.75 15.81
C VAL A 111 5.84 0.00 16.78
N ALA A 112 4.67 0.57 17.02
CA ALA A 112 3.52 -0.09 17.64
C ALA A 112 2.28 0.17 16.77
N THR A 113 1.32 -0.76 16.79
CA THR A 113 0.07 -0.66 16.04
C THR A 113 -1.11 -0.65 16.99
N CYS A 114 -2.12 0.16 16.67
CA CYS A 114 -3.40 0.15 17.37
C CYS A 114 -4.38 -0.82 16.68
N LYS A 115 -5.37 -1.30 17.44
CA LYS A 115 -6.46 -2.15 16.94
C LYS A 115 -7.46 -1.33 16.12
#